data_AF-A0ABD3LAG6-F1
#
_entry.id   AF-A0ABD3LAG6-F1
#
_cell.length_a   1.000
_cell.length_b   1.000
_cell.length_c   1.000
_cell.angle_alpha   90.00
_cell.angle_beta   90.00
_cell.angle_gamma   90.00
#
_symmetry.space_group_name_H-M   'P 1'
#
loop_
_entity.id
_entity.type
_entity.pdbx_description
1 polymer ?
#
loop_
_entity_poly.entity_id
_entity_poly.type
_entity_poly.pdbx_seq_one_letter_code
_entity_poly.pdbx_strand_id
1 'polypeptide(L)'
;MGEREMEIDLSYLQVLAKTSLLVREGLLSLEVQSRPKKLPQIFWDKIQEMHGLGATLVLQKELRSSDVDPRQYRLSMPAKKIKAKFLTREESETLESQKGIPVSLIEPCLKVHHGLQLKRWMNDTVHFSYVLTKEWNDVAQFEQNGLKKDSPVQLWAFRVNGDLCFCLVNSKHPPAAADNYSVS
;
A
#
# COMPACT_ATOMS: atom_id res chain seq x y z
N MET A 1 -28.48 3.78 -33.33
CA MET A 1 -27.86 4.24 -32.08
C MET A 1 -26.48 4.73 -32.46
N GLY A 2 -26.33 6.05 -32.64
CA GLY A 2 -25.17 6.64 -33.32
C GLY A 2 -23.92 6.59 -32.44
N GLU A 3 -22.84 6.07 -32.99
CA GLU A 3 -21.49 6.28 -32.46
C GLU A 3 -21.21 7.78 -32.52
N ARG A 4 -20.94 8.41 -31.37
CA ARG A 4 -20.41 9.78 -31.38
C ARG A 4 -18.95 9.66 -31.80
N GLU A 5 -18.66 10.03 -33.05
CA GLU A 5 -17.29 10.27 -33.48
C GLU A 5 -16.69 11.37 -32.59
N MET A 6 -15.53 11.08 -31.99
CA MET A 6 -14.79 12.07 -31.22
C MET A 6 -14.20 13.07 -32.20
N GLU A 7 -14.72 14.29 -32.22
CA GLU A 7 -14.22 15.36 -33.08
C GLU A 7 -12.83 15.81 -32.57
N ILE A 8 -11.78 15.46 -33.31
CA ILE A 8 -10.40 15.79 -32.96
C ILE A 8 -10.11 17.21 -33.47
N ASP A 9 -10.10 18.18 -32.57
CA ASP A 9 -9.76 19.56 -32.88
C ASP A 9 -8.29 19.90 -32.59
N LEU A 10 -7.90 21.13 -32.93
CA LEU A 10 -6.54 21.63 -32.74
C LEU A 10 -6.13 21.67 -31.26
N SER A 11 -7.09 21.91 -30.36
CA SER A 11 -6.85 21.93 -28.92
C SER A 11 -6.52 20.53 -28.41
N TYR A 12 -7.22 19.49 -28.89
CA TYR A 12 -6.94 18.10 -28.55
C TYR A 12 -5.55 17.65 -29.02
N LEU A 13 -5.17 18.02 -30.25
CA LEU A 13 -3.83 17.73 -30.78
C LEU A 13 -2.72 18.42 -29.97
N GLN A 14 -2.96 19.67 -29.53
CA GLN A 14 -2.02 20.38 -28.66
C GLN A 14 -1.87 19.71 -27.29
N VAL A 15 -2.97 19.21 -26.71
CA VAL A 15 -2.93 18.44 -25.47
C VAL A 15 -2.09 17.19 -25.69
N LEU A 16 -2.40 16.35 -26.69
CA LEU A 16 -1.65 15.13 -26.99
C LEU A 16 -0.15 15.39 -27.22
N ALA A 17 0.20 16.46 -27.95
CA ALA A 17 1.58 16.83 -28.20
C ALA A 17 2.32 17.21 -26.90
N LYS A 18 1.69 18.01 -26.03
CA LYS A 18 2.23 18.35 -24.70
C LYS A 18 2.37 17.11 -23.82
N THR A 19 1.36 16.24 -23.78
CA THR A 19 1.39 15.00 -23.01
C THR A 19 2.51 14.08 -23.52
N SER A 20 2.64 13.92 -24.84
CA SER A 20 3.74 13.15 -25.43
C SER A 20 5.11 13.73 -25.12
N LEU A 21 5.25 15.06 -25.08
CA LEU A 21 6.50 15.71 -24.71
C LEU A 21 6.84 15.41 -23.25
N LEU A 22 5.88 15.57 -22.33
CA LEU A 22 6.05 15.26 -20.91
C LEU A 22 6.43 13.79 -20.69
N VAL A 23 5.87 12.87 -21.47
CA VAL A 23 6.24 11.44 -21.41
C VAL A 23 7.65 11.20 -21.92
N ARG A 24 8.02 11.80 -23.05
CA ARG A 24 9.38 11.69 -23.61
C ARG A 24 10.45 12.28 -22.68
N GLU A 25 10.11 13.35 -21.98
CA GLU A 25 10.97 14.01 -20.98
C GLU A 25 10.97 13.28 -19.63
N GLY A 26 10.16 12.23 -19.47
CA GLY A 26 10.04 11.48 -18.21
C GLY A 26 9.33 12.25 -17.09
N LEU A 27 8.67 13.38 -17.42
CA LEU A 27 7.90 14.22 -16.52
C LEU A 27 6.48 13.70 -16.29
N LEU A 28 6.01 12.77 -17.13
CA LEU A 28 4.71 12.11 -17.00
C LEU A 28 4.84 10.63 -17.38
N SER A 29 4.38 9.73 -16.51
CA SER A 29 4.23 8.31 -16.88
C SER A 29 2.80 8.05 -17.32
N LEU A 30 2.63 7.63 -18.58
CA LEU A 30 1.36 7.15 -19.12
C LEU A 30 1.22 5.62 -19.01
N GLU A 31 2.05 4.96 -18.21
CA GLU A 31 1.91 3.53 -17.98
C GLU A 31 0.57 3.25 -17.30
N VAL A 32 -0.33 2.60 -18.02
CA VAL A 32 -1.56 2.07 -17.45
C VAL A 32 -1.16 1.01 -16.44
N GLN A 33 -1.22 1.37 -15.15
CA GLN A 33 -0.92 0.40 -14.11
C GLN A 33 -1.98 -0.67 -14.10
N SER A 34 -1.53 -1.91 -14.21
CA SER A 34 -2.41 -3.06 -14.05
C SER A 34 -2.52 -3.40 -12.57
N ARG A 35 -3.76 -3.65 -12.11
CA ARG A 35 -4.00 -4.14 -10.76
C ARG A 35 -3.25 -5.45 -10.53
N PRO A 36 -2.45 -5.58 -9.46
CA PRO A 36 -1.88 -6.87 -9.09
C PRO A 36 -2.97 -7.91 -8.83
N LYS A 37 -2.88 -9.09 -9.45
CA LYS A 37 -3.94 -10.13 -9.41
C LYS A 37 -4.42 -10.51 -8.00
N LYS A 38 -3.53 -10.45 -6.99
CA LYS A 38 -3.83 -10.83 -5.60
C LYS A 38 -4.36 -9.68 -4.74
N LEU A 39 -4.31 -8.44 -5.22
CA LEU A 39 -4.83 -7.27 -4.51
C LEU A 39 -6.31 -7.12 -4.85
N PRO A 40 -7.24 -7.12 -3.88
CA PRO A 40 -8.66 -6.94 -4.16
C PRO A 40 -8.94 -5.57 -4.82
N GLN A 41 -9.95 -5.53 -5.70
CA GLN A 41 -10.28 -4.35 -6.51
C GLN A 41 -10.48 -3.09 -5.66
N ILE A 42 -11.21 -3.20 -4.54
CA ILE A 42 -11.52 -2.06 -3.68
C ILE A 42 -10.27 -1.38 -3.07
N PHE A 43 -9.22 -2.15 -2.76
CA PHE A 43 -7.94 -1.59 -2.29
C PHE A 43 -7.15 -0.98 -3.44
N TRP A 44 -7.23 -1.57 -4.63
CA TRP A 44 -6.62 -1.01 -5.82
C TRP A 44 -7.25 0.34 -6.19
N ASP A 45 -8.58 0.43 -6.18
CA ASP A 45 -9.31 1.68 -6.42
C ASP A 45 -8.88 2.75 -5.42
N LYS A 46 -8.73 2.38 -4.14
CA LYS A 46 -8.24 3.30 -3.10
C LYS A 46 -6.79 3.75 -3.32
N ILE A 47 -5.92 2.85 -3.75
CA ILE A 47 -4.54 3.21 -4.14
C ILE A 47 -4.57 4.18 -5.32
N GLN A 48 -5.41 3.96 -6.33
CA GLN A 48 -5.54 4.85 -7.48
C GLN A 48 -6.12 6.23 -7.09
N GLU A 49 -7.09 6.27 -6.18
CA GLU A 49 -7.62 7.52 -5.60
C GLU A 49 -6.51 8.35 -4.94
N MET A 50 -5.53 7.69 -4.31
CA MET A 50 -4.34 8.33 -3.73
C MET A 50 -3.26 8.65 -4.76
N HIS A 51 -3.51 8.44 -6.06
CA HIS A 51 -2.51 8.49 -7.14
C HIS A 51 -1.30 7.59 -6.86
N GLY A 52 -1.54 6.47 -6.19
CA GLY A 52 -0.55 5.51 -5.77
C GLY A 52 -0.04 4.66 -6.93
N LEU A 53 1.28 4.45 -6.96
CA LEU A 53 1.99 3.77 -8.04
C LEU A 53 2.77 2.55 -7.53
N GLY A 54 2.93 1.54 -8.38
CA GLY A 54 3.89 0.45 -8.16
C GLY A 54 3.53 -0.49 -7.01
N ALA A 55 2.24 -0.78 -6.82
CA ALA A 55 1.78 -1.65 -5.74
C ALA A 55 2.41 -3.06 -5.81
N THR A 56 3.14 -3.46 -4.77
CA THR A 56 3.83 -4.75 -4.69
C THR A 56 3.58 -5.46 -3.36
N LEU A 57 3.38 -6.78 -3.40
CA LEU A 57 3.14 -7.59 -2.21
C LEU A 57 4.45 -7.79 -1.44
N VAL A 58 4.59 -7.14 -0.29
CA VAL A 58 5.81 -7.20 0.53
C VAL A 58 5.77 -8.30 1.57
N LEU A 59 4.61 -8.58 2.15
CA LEU A 59 4.47 -9.57 3.22
C LEU A 59 3.11 -10.26 3.14
N GLN A 60 3.09 -11.56 3.44
CA GLN A 60 1.87 -12.28 3.77
C GLN A 60 2.16 -13.16 4.97
N LYS A 61 1.37 -13.03 6.03
CA LYS A 61 1.52 -13.82 7.26
C LYS A 61 0.21 -13.89 8.03
N GLU A 62 0.17 -14.77 9.01
CA GLU A 62 -0.80 -14.67 10.11
C GLU A 62 -0.25 -13.71 11.18
N LEU A 63 -1.14 -12.89 11.73
CA LEU A 63 -0.80 -12.02 12.86
C LEU A 63 -0.46 -12.85 14.10
N ARG A 64 0.67 -12.54 14.73
CA ARG A 64 1.05 -13.12 16.02
C ARG A 64 0.38 -12.35 17.15
N SER A 65 0.38 -12.93 18.35
CA SER A 65 -0.09 -12.24 19.56
C SER A 65 0.61 -10.89 19.74
N SER A 66 1.92 -10.84 19.49
CA SER A 66 2.71 -9.61 19.58
C SER A 66 2.32 -8.52 18.58
N ASP A 67 1.65 -8.86 17.47
CA ASP A 67 1.23 -7.88 16.46
C ASP A 67 -0.07 -7.17 16.85
N VAL A 68 -0.88 -7.76 17.73
CA VAL A 68 -2.17 -7.23 18.19
C VAL A 68 -2.19 -6.92 19.68
N ASP A 69 -1.09 -7.18 20.38
CA ASP A 69 -0.91 -6.83 21.79
C ASP A 69 -0.69 -5.31 21.91
N PRO A 70 -1.61 -4.58 22.57
CA PRO A 70 -1.50 -3.15 22.71
C PRO A 70 -0.27 -2.72 23.50
N ARG A 71 0.42 -3.61 24.22
CA ARG A 71 1.68 -3.30 24.92
C ARG A 71 2.89 -3.33 24.00
N GLN A 72 2.80 -3.98 22.85
CA GLN A 72 3.92 -4.12 21.90
C GLN A 72 3.98 -2.99 20.86
N TYR A 73 2.85 -2.31 20.59
CA TYR A 73 2.75 -1.14 19.71
C TYR A 73 3.37 -1.33 18.32
N ARG A 74 3.30 -2.55 17.75
CA ARG A 74 3.94 -2.83 16.46
C ARG A 74 3.35 -3.96 15.64
N LEU A 75 3.42 -3.81 14.32
CA LEU A 75 3.35 -4.92 13.36
C LEU A 75 4.77 -5.36 12.99
N SER A 76 5.14 -6.60 13.24
CA SER A 76 6.44 -7.14 12.87
C SER A 76 6.44 -7.70 11.44
N MET A 77 7.48 -7.35 10.68
CA MET A 77 7.73 -7.84 9.32
C MET A 77 9.13 -8.49 9.31
N PRO A 78 9.24 -9.78 9.66
CA PRO A 78 10.54 -10.46 9.70
C PRO A 78 11.21 -10.41 8.32
N ALA A 79 12.48 -10.01 8.26
CA ALA A 79 13.20 -9.83 6.99
C ALA A 79 13.15 -11.08 6.09
N LYS A 80 13.26 -12.26 6.70
CA LYS A 80 13.18 -13.57 6.02
C LYS A 80 11.83 -13.85 5.33
N LYS A 81 10.77 -13.10 5.65
CA LYS A 81 9.42 -13.25 5.08
C LYS A 81 9.08 -12.15 4.06
N ILE A 82 9.99 -11.20 3.82
CA ILE A 82 9.79 -10.14 2.83
C ILE A 82 9.89 -10.74 1.42
N LYS A 83 8.89 -10.47 0.59
CA LYS A 83 8.72 -11.09 -0.74
C LYS A 83 9.23 -10.23 -1.89
N ALA A 84 9.39 -8.93 -1.67
CA ALA A 84 9.76 -7.98 -2.71
C ALA A 84 10.68 -6.90 -2.15
N LYS A 85 11.57 -6.36 -3.00
CA LYS A 85 12.28 -5.13 -2.70
C LYS A 85 11.29 -3.97 -2.80
N PHE A 86 11.11 -3.23 -1.72
CA PHE A 86 10.14 -2.15 -1.64
C PHE A 86 10.74 -0.83 -1.17
N LEU A 87 11.98 -0.85 -0.66
CA LEU A 87 12.70 0.31 -0.19
C LEU A 87 13.60 0.86 -1.29
N THR A 88 13.74 2.18 -1.35
CA THR A 88 14.84 2.80 -2.09
C THR A 88 16.16 2.57 -1.34
N ARG A 89 17.27 2.97 -1.96
CA ARG A 89 18.59 2.91 -1.33
C ARG A 89 18.64 3.82 -0.11
N GLU A 90 18.17 5.06 -0.25
CA GLU A 90 18.17 6.10 0.78
C GLU A 90 17.29 5.71 1.97
N GLU A 91 16.14 5.08 1.70
CA GLU A 91 15.26 4.54 2.72
C GLU A 91 15.90 3.37 3.47
N SER A 92 16.58 2.48 2.72
CA SER A 92 17.32 1.38 3.32
C SER A 92 18.37 1.92 4.28
N GLU A 93 19.25 2.81 3.82
CA GLU A 93 20.30 3.48 4.61
C GLU A 93 19.73 4.19 5.85
N THR A 94 18.59 4.89 5.69
CA THR A 94 17.89 5.52 6.81
C THR A 94 17.50 4.51 7.89
N LEU A 95 16.91 3.38 7.49
CA LEU A 95 16.53 2.31 8.42
C LEU A 95 17.74 1.61 9.04
N GLU A 96 18.85 1.44 8.31
CA GLU A 96 20.09 0.86 8.87
C GLU A 96 20.70 1.76 9.94
N SER A 97 20.59 3.08 9.78
CA SER A 97 20.99 4.08 10.78
C SER A 97 20.03 4.19 11.99
N GLN A 98 19.12 3.23 12.15
CA GLN A 98 18.10 3.15 13.21
C GLN A 98 17.11 4.33 13.25
N LYS A 99 17.11 5.16 12.20
CA LYS A 99 16.07 6.17 11.99
C LYS A 99 14.84 5.48 11.41
N GLY A 100 13.67 6.06 11.63
CA GLY A 100 12.43 5.52 11.07
C GLY A 100 11.84 6.43 10.01
N ILE A 101 11.19 5.84 9.03
CA ILE A 101 10.58 6.51 7.89
C ILE A 101 9.10 6.72 8.17
N PRO A 102 8.56 7.94 8.05
CA PRO A 102 7.11 8.15 8.14
C PRO A 102 6.42 7.48 6.97
N VAL A 103 5.31 6.78 7.23
CA VAL A 103 4.53 6.10 6.19
C VAL A 103 3.04 6.29 6.42
N SER A 104 2.29 6.26 5.33
CA SER A 104 0.82 6.17 5.39
C SER A 104 0.38 4.72 5.17
N LEU A 105 -0.77 4.35 5.73
CA LEU A 105 -1.35 3.02 5.63
C LEU A 105 -2.81 3.10 5.19
N ILE A 106 -3.17 2.43 4.10
CA ILE A 106 -4.57 2.05 3.86
C ILE A 106 -4.88 0.88 4.78
N GLU A 107 -5.73 1.13 5.77
CA GLU A 107 -6.20 0.13 6.74
C GLU A 107 -7.13 -0.89 6.06
N PRO A 108 -7.37 -2.07 6.67
CA PRO A 108 -8.35 -3.02 6.15
C PRO A 108 -9.76 -2.44 5.95
N CYS A 109 -10.17 -1.44 6.75
CA CYS A 109 -11.43 -0.71 6.59
C CYS A 109 -11.39 0.39 5.50
N LEU A 110 -10.32 0.49 4.71
CA LEU A 110 -10.08 1.47 3.64
C LEU A 110 -9.82 2.91 4.09
N LYS A 111 -9.84 3.17 5.40
CA LYS A 111 -9.36 4.44 5.95
C LYS A 111 -7.86 4.58 5.65
N VAL A 112 -7.46 5.80 5.26
CA VAL A 112 -6.04 6.16 5.17
C VAL A 112 -5.58 6.66 6.54
N HIS A 113 -4.60 5.98 7.10
CA HIS A 113 -3.97 6.31 8.37
C HIS A 113 -2.60 6.94 8.12
N HIS A 114 -2.33 8.05 8.80
CA HIS A 114 -1.05 8.77 8.72
C HIS A 114 -0.32 8.72 10.06
N GLY A 115 0.98 9.02 10.08
CA GLY A 115 1.76 9.12 11.32
C GLY A 115 2.41 7.81 11.79
N LEU A 116 2.16 6.69 11.08
CA LEU A 116 2.93 5.47 11.30
C LEU A 116 4.40 5.68 10.94
N GLN A 117 5.25 4.87 11.57
CA GLN A 117 6.69 4.86 11.26
C GLN A 117 7.16 3.44 10.95
N LEU A 118 7.84 3.28 9.83
CA LEU A 118 8.61 2.07 9.52
C LEU A 118 9.98 2.18 10.20
N LYS A 119 10.36 1.17 10.99
CA LYS A 119 11.69 1.04 11.59
C LYS A 119 12.31 -0.31 11.29
N ARG A 120 13.63 -0.41 11.34
CA ARG A 120 14.36 -1.67 11.36
C ARG A 120 14.79 -2.00 12.79
N TRP A 121 14.39 -3.17 13.27
CA TRP A 121 14.72 -3.67 14.61
C TRP A 121 15.53 -4.95 14.51
N MET A 122 16.70 -4.96 15.14
CA MET A 122 17.53 -6.17 15.28
C MET A 122 16.87 -7.11 16.28
N ASN A 123 16.58 -8.34 15.87
CA ASN A 123 16.08 -9.38 16.76
C ASN A 123 17.26 -10.05 17.50
N ASP A 124 18.39 -10.17 16.80
CA ASP A 124 19.69 -10.62 17.28
C ASP A 124 20.79 -9.96 16.43
N THR A 125 22.04 -10.41 16.52
CA THR A 125 23.18 -9.83 15.77
C THR A 125 23.08 -9.97 14.25
N VAL A 126 22.31 -10.93 13.73
CA VAL A 126 22.26 -11.27 12.29
C VAL A 126 20.86 -11.13 11.70
N HIS A 127 19.82 -11.23 12.52
CA HIS A 127 18.43 -11.23 12.09
C HIS A 127 17.74 -9.95 12.51
N PHE A 128 16.94 -9.39 11.60
CA PHE A 128 16.16 -8.21 11.86
C PHE A 128 14.73 -8.35 11.34
N SER A 129 13.87 -7.49 11.84
CA SER A 129 12.52 -7.28 11.34
C SER A 129 12.36 -5.81 10.98
N TYR A 130 11.59 -5.53 9.94
CA TYR A 130 10.95 -4.22 9.86
C TYR A 130 9.76 -4.20 10.82
N VAL A 131 9.43 -3.04 11.36
CA VAL A 131 8.26 -2.87 12.22
C VAL A 131 7.50 -1.61 11.81
N LEU A 132 6.18 -1.70 11.69
CA LEU A 132 5.32 -0.52 11.72
C LEU A 132 5.01 -0.21 13.18
N THR A 133 5.22 1.02 13.60
CA THR A 133 5.05 1.47 14.99
C THR A 133 4.41 2.87 15.07
N LYS A 134 4.41 3.48 16.27
CA LYS A 134 3.64 4.67 16.68
C LYS A 134 2.14 4.39 16.69
N GLU A 135 1.43 4.82 15.64
CA GLU A 135 -0.03 4.73 15.54
C GLU A 135 -0.55 3.32 15.15
N TRP A 136 0.31 2.30 15.25
CA TRP A 136 -0.09 0.92 14.91
C TRP A 136 -1.21 0.41 15.81
N ASN A 137 -1.24 0.79 17.09
CA ASN A 137 -2.28 0.34 18.00
C ASN A 137 -3.66 0.83 17.57
N ASP A 138 -3.77 2.06 17.10
CA ASP A 138 -5.05 2.62 16.63
C ASP A 138 -5.58 1.79 15.46
N VAL A 139 -4.70 1.39 14.54
CA VAL A 139 -5.05 0.48 13.44
C VAL A 139 -5.42 -0.92 13.95
N ALA A 140 -4.62 -1.49 14.85
CA ALA A 140 -4.78 -2.86 15.33
C ALA A 140 -6.02 -3.06 16.23
N GLN A 141 -6.37 -2.05 17.01
CA GLN A 141 -7.50 -2.10 17.96
C GLN A 141 -8.81 -1.60 17.34
N PHE A 142 -8.78 -0.98 16.15
CA PHE A 142 -10.00 -0.54 15.49
C PHE A 142 -10.82 -1.74 14.98
N GLU A 143 -12.01 -1.92 15.54
CA GLU A 143 -12.83 -3.12 15.32
C GLU A 143 -13.15 -3.38 13.85
N GLN A 144 -13.35 -2.32 13.05
CA GLN A 144 -13.66 -2.43 11.62
C GLN A 144 -12.51 -3.04 10.80
N ASN A 145 -11.28 -3.06 11.33
CA ASN A 145 -10.16 -3.72 10.67
C ASN A 145 -10.13 -5.24 10.90
N GLY A 146 -10.88 -5.73 11.90
CA GLY A 146 -11.00 -7.16 12.21
C GLY A 146 -9.68 -7.85 12.51
N LEU A 147 -8.67 -7.11 12.99
CA LEU A 147 -7.33 -7.62 13.21
C LEU A 147 -7.26 -8.37 14.54
N LYS A 148 -7.10 -9.69 14.47
CA LYS A 148 -6.95 -10.57 15.63
C LYS A 148 -5.75 -11.48 15.44
N LYS A 149 -5.28 -12.10 16.52
CA LYS A 149 -4.30 -13.19 16.44
C LYS A 149 -4.77 -14.23 15.41
N ASP A 150 -3.85 -14.74 14.61
CA ASP A 150 -4.08 -15.75 13.56
C ASP A 150 -4.96 -15.25 12.40
N SER A 151 -5.16 -13.92 12.29
CA SER A 151 -5.74 -13.31 11.09
C SER A 151 -4.71 -13.31 9.96
N PRO A 152 -5.03 -13.88 8.79
CA PRO A 152 -4.16 -13.86 7.62
C PRO A 152 -4.21 -12.47 6.99
N VAL A 153 -3.06 -11.82 6.95
CA VAL A 153 -2.91 -10.48 6.37
C VAL A 153 -1.94 -10.48 5.21
N GLN A 154 -2.17 -9.57 4.28
CA GLN A 154 -1.21 -9.17 3.26
C GLN A 154 -0.85 -7.70 3.46
N LEU A 155 0.42 -7.38 3.35
CA LEU A 155 0.91 -6.00 3.31
C LEU A 155 1.46 -5.73 1.92
N TRP A 156 0.97 -4.66 1.31
CA TRP A 156 1.39 -4.17 0.00
C TRP A 156 2.10 -2.84 0.18
N ALA A 157 3.20 -2.62 -0.53
CA ALA A 157 3.89 -1.35 -0.58
C ALA A 157 3.59 -0.65 -1.92
N PHE A 158 3.41 0.66 -1.90
CA PHE A 158 3.21 1.49 -3.08
C PHE A 158 3.76 2.90 -2.84
N ARG A 159 3.75 3.75 -3.87
CA ARG A 159 4.34 5.10 -3.82
C ARG A 159 3.30 6.17 -4.12
N VAL A 160 3.28 7.24 -3.34
CA VAL A 160 2.52 8.46 -3.64
C VAL A 160 3.52 9.60 -3.68
N ASN A 161 3.71 10.24 -4.84
CA ASN A 161 4.72 11.30 -5.02
C ASN A 161 6.14 10.91 -4.56
N GLY A 162 6.49 9.63 -4.66
CA GLY A 162 7.77 9.07 -4.20
C GLY A 162 7.76 8.53 -2.75
N ASP A 163 6.82 8.99 -1.92
CA ASP A 163 6.74 8.58 -0.52
C ASP A 163 6.22 7.14 -0.37
N LEU A 164 6.83 6.39 0.54
CA LEU A 164 6.45 5.02 0.85
C LEU A 164 5.09 4.97 1.57
N CYS A 165 4.14 4.28 0.96
CA CYS A 165 2.84 3.98 1.55
C CYS A 165 2.63 2.45 1.62
N PHE A 166 1.76 2.04 2.52
CA PHE A 166 1.34 0.64 2.65
C PHE A 166 -0.16 0.48 2.52
N CYS A 167 -0.58 -0.72 2.13
CA CYS A 167 -1.96 -1.17 2.17
C CYS A 167 -2.01 -2.51 2.90
N LEU A 168 -2.81 -2.59 3.97
CA LEU A 168 -3.00 -3.80 4.75
C LEU A 168 -4.35 -4.43 4.41
N VAL A 169 -4.30 -5.66 3.91
CA VAL A 169 -5.50 -6.45 3.58
C VAL A 169 -5.65 -7.53 4.63
N ASN A 170 -6.82 -7.58 5.29
CA ASN A 170 -7.22 -8.70 6.12
C ASN A 170 -8.02 -9.70 5.28
N SER A 171 -7.43 -10.85 4.94
CA SER A 171 -8.06 -11.80 4.01
C SER A 171 -9.28 -12.52 4.59
N LYS A 172 -9.49 -12.50 5.93
CA LYS A 172 -10.67 -13.09 6.57
C LYS A 172 -11.88 -12.15 6.60
N HIS A 173 -11.63 -10.85 6.59
CA HIS A 173 -12.65 -9.80 6.68
C HIS A 173 -12.35 -8.73 5.63
N PRO A 174 -12.59 -9.01 4.34
CA PRO A 174 -12.53 -7.95 3.33
C PRO A 174 -13.53 -6.85 3.74
N PRO A 175 -13.15 -5.56 3.61
CA PRO A 175 -14.09 -4.47 3.84
C PRO A 175 -15.30 -4.74 2.96
N ALA A 176 -16.50 -4.68 3.58
CA ALA A 176 -17.76 -5.14 3.00
C ALA A 176 -17.77 -4.87 1.49
N ALA A 177 -17.70 -5.95 0.70
CA ALA A 177 -18.10 -5.84 -0.69
C ALA A 177 -19.54 -5.32 -0.66
N ALA A 178 -19.86 -4.38 -1.54
CA ALA A 178 -21.24 -4.04 -1.81
C ALA A 178 -22.01 -5.34 -2.08
N ASP A 179 -22.78 -5.81 -1.10
CA ASP A 179 -23.70 -6.95 -1.19
C ASP A 179 -24.90 -6.60 -2.09
N ASN A 180 -24.65 -6.03 -3.27
CA ASN A 180 -25.65 -5.66 -4.26
C ASN A 180 -25.14 -5.99 -5.67
N TYR A 181 -24.83 -7.26 -5.95
CA TYR A 181 -24.99 -7.83 -7.29
C TYR A 181 -25.23 -9.34 -7.16
N SER A 182 -26.42 -9.68 -6.71
CA SER A 182 -27.06 -10.96 -6.94
C SER A 182 -28.56 -10.72 -7.06
N VAL A 183 -28.95 -10.10 -8.18
CA VAL A 183 -30.31 -10.23 -8.72
C VAL A 183 -30.17 -10.52 -10.20
N SER A 184 -30.31 -11.79 -10.54
CA SER A 184 -31.21 -12.33 -11.56
C SER A 184 -30.87 -13.81 -11.77
#